data_AF-M5TLU5-F1
#
_entry.id   AF-M5TLU5-F1
#
_cell.length_a   1.000
_cell.length_b   1.000
_cell.length_c   1.000
_cell.angle_alpha   90.00
_cell.angle_beta   90.00
_cell.angle_gamma   90.00
#
_symmetry.space_group_name_H-M   'P 1'
#
loop_
_entity.id
_entity.type
_entity.pdbx_description
1 polymer ?
#
loop_
_entity_poly.entity_id
_entity_poly.type
_entity_poly.pdbx_seq_one_letter_code
_entity_poly.pdbx_strand_id
1 'polypeptide(L)'
;MVASQFEGQLVSWEEDYCNRVNPELMTRLLHDAIPVLKSVDWRVTEVEEGICVSELPLCFASTNQHGTHQAALISLSADYTGGLALATLLRGIPLAGVHRCKEENSASLWLAAMDVKYRSPSTGHLKATCVVPDNLARTVRQRYFAGKRVLVTLTVKFTSNDEVVAEAEMKYFAQPSIQLLPTKQQPRINPLFAHKLKASARMIAGLRASFDDRGIRVDVGHERQAAGPHGALLANRLKGVLPQLQNMVKARTRHIDQTLESVPGLKQVVILGAGLDMRPFRLFDTLGQPTFFELDLPEMLEERTRVISQMTDRPMVSRRMIAADFKTDDISRLLLEHPDFDPSVPTAVVYEGCSMYFTEEENREILTMAASLCQHDDSRLWCDIVTRSVVDGTSEHAEILKFVEGMDELGEQFIFGSDSPTEFMKTCGFADSDSLTAGEHLDESDRAFSTYQFAVSRPRVNANHC
;
A
#
# COMPACT_ATOMS: atom_id res chain seq x y z
N MET A 1 -18.16 1.04 -25.16
CA MET A 1 -19.15 1.01 -24.06
C MET A 1 -18.41 1.27 -22.74
N VAL A 2 -18.03 2.52 -22.50
CA VAL A 2 -17.27 2.95 -21.29
C VAL A 2 -17.94 4.21 -20.72
N ALA A 3 -19.28 4.22 -20.67
CA ALA A 3 -20.06 5.41 -20.35
C ALA A 3 -21.15 5.19 -19.29
N SER A 4 -21.21 4.03 -18.62
CA SER A 4 -22.33 3.70 -17.72
C SER A 4 -21.93 3.24 -16.32
N GLN A 5 -20.82 3.73 -15.77
CA GLN A 5 -20.41 3.42 -14.38
C GLN A 5 -20.00 4.68 -13.60
N PHE A 6 -20.72 5.79 -13.81
CA PHE A 6 -20.54 7.04 -13.05
C PHE A 6 -21.79 7.35 -12.24
N GLU A 7 -22.08 6.53 -11.22
CA GLU A 7 -22.95 6.91 -10.11
C GLU A 7 -22.09 6.81 -8.84
N GLY A 8 -21.49 7.93 -8.43
CA GLY A 8 -20.74 7.97 -7.17
C GLY A 8 -19.51 8.89 -7.08
N GLN A 9 -19.41 9.95 -7.91
CA GLN A 9 -18.74 11.23 -7.66
C GLN A 9 -18.62 11.96 -9.01
N LEU A 10 -19.64 12.74 -9.36
CA LEU A 10 -19.69 13.52 -10.59
C LEU A 10 -19.01 14.88 -10.35
N VAL A 11 -17.68 14.89 -10.32
CA VAL A 11 -16.94 16.14 -10.60
C VAL A 11 -17.24 16.48 -12.05
N SER A 12 -17.77 17.67 -12.33
CA SER A 12 -18.06 18.07 -13.71
C SER A 12 -16.78 18.13 -14.55
N TRP A 13 -16.89 18.03 -15.87
CA TRP A 13 -15.72 18.14 -16.75
C TRP A 13 -15.01 19.48 -16.56
N GLU A 14 -15.77 20.55 -16.37
CA GLU A 14 -15.28 21.89 -16.07
C GLU A 14 -14.51 21.94 -14.74
N GLU A 15 -14.97 21.19 -13.73
CA GLU A 15 -14.36 21.14 -12.40
C GLU A 15 -13.10 20.25 -12.37
N ASP A 16 -13.07 19.12 -13.10
CA ASP A 16 -11.84 18.31 -13.30
C ASP A 16 -10.79 19.09 -14.10
N TYR A 17 -11.22 19.82 -15.14
CA TYR A 17 -10.33 20.68 -15.91
C TYR A 17 -9.78 21.83 -15.05
N CYS A 18 -10.64 22.56 -14.33
CA CYS A 18 -10.22 23.62 -13.42
C CYS A 18 -9.27 23.12 -12.33
N ASN A 19 -9.42 21.87 -11.87
CA ASN A 19 -8.47 21.30 -10.93
C ASN A 19 -7.09 21.02 -11.56
N ARG A 20 -7.03 20.59 -12.83
CA ARG A 20 -5.78 20.18 -13.50
C ARG A 20 -4.98 21.30 -14.13
N VAL A 21 -5.65 22.38 -14.53
CA VAL A 21 -5.00 23.61 -15.01
C VAL A 21 -4.97 24.69 -13.92
N ASN A 22 -4.84 24.27 -12.65
CA ASN A 22 -4.65 25.18 -11.53
C ASN A 22 -3.20 25.05 -11.00
N PRO A 23 -2.35 26.08 -11.21
CA PRO A 23 -0.96 26.07 -10.77
C PRO A 23 -0.79 25.82 -9.27
N GLU A 24 -1.63 26.44 -8.42
CA GLU A 24 -1.54 26.29 -6.97
C GLU A 24 -1.89 24.87 -6.51
N LEU A 25 -2.92 24.26 -7.09
CA LEU A 25 -3.32 22.89 -6.79
C LEU A 25 -2.26 21.89 -7.27
N MET A 26 -1.76 22.03 -8.51
CA MET A 26 -0.69 21.15 -9.02
C MET A 26 0.57 21.26 -8.17
N THR A 27 0.94 22.47 -7.74
CA THR A 27 2.07 22.69 -6.83
C THR A 27 1.85 21.96 -5.51
N ARG A 28 0.67 22.09 -4.89
CA ARG A 28 0.36 21.39 -3.63
C ARG A 28 0.41 19.88 -3.77
N LEU A 29 -0.26 19.32 -4.79
CA LEU A 29 -0.27 17.87 -5.03
C LEU A 29 1.15 17.31 -5.20
N LEU A 30 2.00 18.01 -5.96
CA LEU A 30 3.39 17.59 -6.15
C LEU A 30 4.26 17.80 -4.89
N HIS A 31 4.00 18.84 -4.09
CA HIS A 31 4.68 19.03 -2.80
C HIS A 31 4.35 17.93 -1.80
N ASP A 32 3.09 17.49 -1.79
CA ASP A 32 2.62 16.42 -0.91
C ASP A 32 3.20 15.06 -1.35
N ALA A 33 3.19 14.78 -2.66
CA ALA A 33 3.75 13.55 -3.21
C ALA A 33 5.29 13.51 -3.17
N ILE A 34 5.97 14.65 -3.38
CA ILE A 34 7.42 14.74 -3.59
C ILE A 34 8.04 15.80 -2.66
N PRO A 35 8.43 15.41 -1.43
CA PRO A 35 8.93 16.35 -0.42
C PRO A 35 10.14 17.19 -0.84
N VAL A 36 10.97 16.69 -1.77
CA VAL A 36 12.12 17.45 -2.29
C VAL A 36 11.69 18.68 -3.10
N LEU A 37 10.56 18.63 -3.82
CA LEU A 37 10.02 19.81 -4.53
C LEU A 37 9.59 20.88 -3.54
N LYS A 38 8.95 20.47 -2.43
CA LYS A 38 8.58 21.35 -1.33
C LYS A 38 9.79 21.98 -0.66
N SER A 39 10.85 21.19 -0.41
CA SER A 39 12.06 21.70 0.25
C SER A 39 12.80 22.76 -0.57
N VAL A 40 12.71 22.70 -1.90
CA VAL A 40 13.33 23.68 -2.81
C VAL A 40 12.36 24.78 -3.28
N ASP A 41 11.14 24.80 -2.77
CA ASP A 41 10.07 25.75 -3.13
C ASP A 41 9.74 25.75 -4.64
N TRP A 42 9.91 24.60 -5.32
CA TRP A 42 9.55 24.48 -6.73
C TRP A 42 8.05 24.64 -6.91
N ARG A 43 7.60 25.42 -7.91
CA ARG A 43 6.17 25.70 -8.10
C ARG A 43 5.78 25.80 -9.56
N VAL A 44 4.56 25.36 -9.87
CA VAL A 44 3.92 25.63 -11.16
C VAL A 44 3.45 27.08 -11.16
N THR A 45 3.78 27.83 -12.20
CA THR A 45 3.35 29.24 -12.36
C THR A 45 2.27 29.39 -13.43
N GLU A 46 2.22 28.46 -14.39
CA GLU A 46 1.25 28.45 -15.48
C GLU A 46 1.04 27.00 -15.93
N VAL A 47 -0.19 26.60 -16.19
CA VAL A 47 -0.50 25.29 -16.74
C VAL A 47 -1.74 25.39 -17.62
N GLU A 48 -1.64 24.90 -18.84
CA GLU A 48 -2.72 24.82 -19.82
C GLU A 48 -2.62 23.50 -20.58
N GLU A 49 -3.56 23.21 -21.49
CA GLU A 49 -3.46 21.99 -22.30
C GLU A 49 -2.18 21.95 -23.14
N GLY A 50 -1.31 20.99 -22.86
CA GLY A 50 -0.02 20.84 -23.52
C GLY A 50 1.05 21.84 -23.08
N ILE A 51 0.78 22.69 -22.09
CA ILE A 51 1.70 23.74 -21.64
C ILE A 51 1.88 23.65 -20.13
N CYS A 52 3.14 23.73 -19.69
CA CYS A 52 3.46 23.92 -18.29
C CYS A 52 4.65 24.87 -18.17
N VAL A 53 4.51 25.83 -17.26
CA VAL A 53 5.59 26.69 -16.80
C VAL A 53 5.76 26.48 -15.32
N SER A 54 6.99 26.26 -14.89
CA SER A 54 7.33 26.18 -13.48
C SER A 54 8.49 27.10 -13.15
N GLU A 55 8.64 27.37 -11.86
CA GLU A 55 9.75 28.08 -11.30
C GLU A 55 10.47 27.17 -10.30
N LEU A 56 11.78 27.04 -10.48
CA LEU A 56 12.71 26.57 -9.47
C LEU A 56 13.38 27.80 -8.85
N PRO A 57 12.97 28.23 -7.64
CA PRO A 57 13.50 29.45 -7.06
C PRO A 57 14.98 29.33 -6.72
N LEU A 58 15.73 30.44 -6.79
CA LEU A 58 17.04 30.54 -6.17
C LEU A 58 16.87 30.74 -4.65
N CYS A 59 17.05 29.67 -3.88
CA CYS A 59 16.91 29.67 -2.43
C CYS A 59 18.05 28.85 -1.80
N PHE A 60 18.14 28.85 -0.47
CA PHE A 60 19.19 28.10 0.23
C PHE A 60 19.21 26.61 -0.13
N ALA A 61 18.03 25.99 -0.29
CA ALA A 61 17.90 24.57 -0.60
C ALA A 61 18.21 24.23 -2.07
N SER A 62 18.10 25.20 -2.99
CA SER A 62 18.35 25.00 -4.42
C SER A 62 19.71 25.53 -4.89
N THR A 63 20.41 26.29 -4.06
CA THR A 63 21.68 26.94 -4.41
C THR A 63 22.88 26.14 -3.94
N ASN A 64 23.80 25.83 -4.87
CA ASN A 64 25.18 25.46 -4.55
C ASN A 64 26.10 26.05 -5.64
N GLN A 65 27.11 26.82 -5.24
CA GLN A 65 28.06 27.47 -6.16
C GLN A 65 29.00 26.49 -6.89
N HIS A 66 28.94 25.19 -6.55
CA HIS A 66 29.78 24.14 -7.11
C HIS A 66 28.99 23.13 -7.97
N GLY A 67 28.29 23.61 -8.99
CA GLY A 67 28.02 22.94 -10.28
C GLY A 67 27.12 21.70 -10.36
N THR A 68 27.23 20.71 -9.47
CA THR A 68 26.58 19.40 -9.68
C THR A 68 25.18 19.31 -9.07
N HIS A 69 24.89 20.02 -7.97
CA HIS A 69 23.55 20.01 -7.36
C HIS A 69 22.50 20.70 -8.23
N GLN A 70 22.89 21.75 -8.98
CA GLN A 70 21.98 22.38 -9.94
C GLN A 70 21.52 21.40 -11.02
N ALA A 71 22.36 20.45 -11.42
CA ALA A 71 21.99 19.49 -12.44
C ALA A 71 20.84 18.57 -11.99
N ALA A 72 20.91 18.04 -10.77
CA ALA A 72 19.84 17.19 -10.22
C ALA A 72 18.52 17.95 -10.08
N LEU A 73 18.57 19.21 -9.60
CA LEU A 73 17.37 20.03 -9.43
C LEU A 73 16.78 20.50 -10.77
N ILE A 74 17.62 20.82 -11.77
CA ILE A 74 17.17 21.13 -13.12
C ILE A 74 16.53 19.91 -13.77
N SER A 75 17.13 18.73 -13.64
CA SER A 75 16.55 17.46 -14.09
C SER A 75 15.19 17.20 -13.44
N LEU A 76 15.08 17.37 -12.13
CA LEU A 76 13.83 17.22 -11.39
C LEU A 76 12.77 18.24 -11.87
N SER A 77 13.16 19.51 -11.98
CA SER A 77 12.28 20.58 -12.48
C SER A 77 11.83 20.30 -13.92
N ALA A 78 12.71 19.76 -14.77
CA ALA A 78 12.39 19.41 -16.16
C ALA A 78 11.38 18.27 -16.21
N ASP A 79 11.54 17.26 -15.35
CA ASP A 79 10.69 16.07 -15.30
C ASP A 79 9.25 16.48 -14.96
N TYR A 80 9.05 17.23 -13.87
CA TYR A 80 7.70 17.63 -13.48
C TYR A 80 7.09 18.68 -14.41
N THR A 81 7.90 19.57 -15.01
CA THR A 81 7.38 20.53 -16.01
C THR A 81 6.90 19.82 -17.28
N GLY A 82 7.73 18.93 -17.85
CA GLY A 82 7.37 18.19 -19.06
C GLY A 82 6.29 17.14 -18.81
N GLY A 83 6.35 16.45 -17.68
CA GLY A 83 5.36 15.47 -17.25
C GLY A 83 3.98 16.07 -17.05
N LEU A 84 3.88 17.25 -16.41
CA LEU A 84 2.61 17.99 -16.29
C LEU A 84 2.08 18.47 -17.64
N ALA A 85 2.94 19.03 -18.50
CA ALA A 85 2.53 19.43 -19.85
C ALA A 85 2.01 18.24 -20.67
N LEU A 86 2.58 17.03 -20.49
CA LEU A 86 2.06 15.80 -21.08
C LEU A 86 0.72 15.38 -20.45
N ALA A 87 0.62 15.43 -19.13
CA ALA A 87 -0.54 14.98 -18.37
C ALA A 87 -1.81 15.77 -18.69
N THR A 88 -1.70 17.07 -18.96
CA THR A 88 -2.83 17.92 -19.36
C THR A 88 -3.48 17.48 -20.68
N LEU A 89 -2.78 16.69 -21.50
CA LEU A 89 -3.35 16.09 -22.72
C LEU A 89 -4.25 14.86 -22.43
N LEU A 90 -4.13 14.26 -21.24
CA LEU A 90 -4.89 13.08 -20.82
C LEU A 90 -6.15 13.51 -20.04
N ARG A 91 -6.99 14.32 -20.68
CA ARG A 91 -8.19 14.91 -20.06
C ARG A 91 -9.10 13.85 -19.42
N GLY A 92 -9.56 14.10 -18.20
CA GLY A 92 -10.42 13.17 -17.44
C GLY A 92 -9.69 11.95 -16.86
N ILE A 93 -8.36 11.87 -17.00
CA ILE A 93 -7.56 10.73 -16.52
C ILE A 93 -6.64 11.19 -15.37
N PRO A 94 -6.91 10.82 -14.11
CA PRO A 94 -5.97 11.06 -13.01
C PRO A 94 -4.62 10.37 -13.20
N LEU A 95 -3.55 11.00 -12.73
CA LEU A 95 -2.21 10.40 -12.70
C LEU A 95 -2.00 9.64 -11.40
N ALA A 96 -1.64 8.36 -11.49
CA ALA A 96 -1.27 7.56 -10.34
C ALA A 96 -0.04 8.16 -9.64
N GLY A 97 -0.10 8.29 -8.31
CA GLY A 97 0.97 8.87 -7.48
C GLY A 97 0.98 10.40 -7.38
N VAL A 98 0.04 11.09 -8.04
CA VAL A 98 -0.16 12.55 -7.91
C VAL A 98 -1.61 12.88 -7.57
N HIS A 99 -2.55 12.24 -8.25
CA HIS A 99 -3.99 12.39 -7.98
C HIS A 99 -4.50 11.19 -7.20
N ARG A 100 -5.58 11.39 -6.44
CA ARG A 100 -6.37 10.28 -5.90
C ARG A 100 -7.09 9.58 -7.05
N CYS A 101 -6.85 8.28 -7.22
CA CYS A 101 -7.44 7.52 -8.30
C CYS A 101 -7.30 6.02 -8.14
N LYS A 102 -8.22 5.29 -8.80
CA LYS A 102 -8.13 3.84 -8.94
C LYS A 102 -7.28 3.47 -10.14
N GLU A 103 -6.74 2.25 -10.13
CA GLU A 103 -5.92 1.76 -11.23
C GLU A 103 -6.73 1.58 -12.52
N GLU A 104 -8.02 1.33 -12.39
CA GLU A 104 -9.00 1.18 -13.47
C GLU A 104 -9.20 2.45 -14.29
N ASN A 105 -8.99 3.62 -13.68
CA ASN A 105 -9.30 4.92 -14.29
C ASN A 105 -8.13 5.91 -14.28
N SER A 106 -6.89 5.45 -14.06
CA SER A 106 -5.71 6.31 -14.01
C SER A 106 -4.70 6.05 -15.12
N ALA A 107 -3.79 7.00 -15.29
CA ALA A 107 -2.60 6.89 -16.11
C ALA A 107 -1.39 6.60 -15.24
N SER A 108 -0.54 5.69 -15.71
CA SER A 108 0.83 5.55 -15.23
C SER A 108 1.75 6.30 -16.20
N LEU A 109 2.49 7.27 -15.67
CA LEU A 109 3.38 8.15 -16.42
C LEU A 109 4.74 8.17 -15.72
N TRP A 110 5.82 7.95 -16.45
CA TRP A 110 7.17 8.08 -15.91
C TRP A 110 8.19 8.55 -16.95
N LEU A 111 9.27 9.16 -16.47
CA LEU A 111 10.42 9.53 -17.27
C LEU A 111 11.26 8.28 -17.60
N ALA A 112 11.44 8.01 -18.88
CA ALA A 112 12.22 6.87 -19.37
C ALA A 112 13.69 7.25 -19.66
N ALA A 113 13.94 8.48 -20.09
CA ALA A 113 15.29 9.01 -20.33
C ALA A 113 15.27 10.54 -20.34
N MET A 114 16.41 11.16 -20.04
CA MET A 114 16.59 12.60 -20.18
C MET A 114 17.98 12.92 -20.73
N ASP A 115 18.09 14.03 -21.47
CA ASP A 115 19.34 14.67 -21.87
C ASP A 115 19.24 16.17 -21.56
N VAL A 116 20.17 16.72 -20.78
CA VAL A 116 20.15 18.14 -20.36
C VAL A 116 21.39 18.85 -20.87
N LYS A 117 21.19 19.86 -21.70
CA LYS A 117 22.23 20.70 -22.29
C LYS A 117 22.30 22.04 -21.55
N TYR A 118 23.33 22.21 -20.74
CA TYR A 118 23.59 23.45 -20.02
C TYR A 118 24.34 24.45 -20.91
N ARG A 119 23.87 25.69 -20.94
CA ARG A 119 24.48 26.80 -21.69
C ARG A 119 25.30 27.71 -20.78
N SER A 120 24.74 28.07 -19.63
CA SER A 120 25.38 28.94 -18.64
C SER A 120 24.85 28.63 -17.24
N PRO A 121 25.64 28.92 -16.18
CA PRO A 121 25.14 28.86 -14.82
C PRO A 121 24.03 29.88 -14.59
N SER A 122 22.98 29.49 -13.86
CA SER A 122 21.95 30.44 -13.41
C SER A 122 22.39 31.15 -12.12
N THR A 123 22.13 32.46 -12.06
CA THR A 123 22.32 33.31 -10.87
C THR A 123 21.01 33.86 -10.31
N GLY A 124 19.87 33.42 -10.86
CA GLY A 124 18.53 33.84 -10.46
C GLY A 124 17.54 32.66 -10.43
N HIS A 125 16.26 32.97 -10.25
CA HIS A 125 15.19 31.99 -10.39
C HIS A 125 15.25 31.34 -11.78
N LEU A 126 14.97 30.04 -11.82
CA LEU A 126 14.94 29.26 -13.05
C LEU A 126 13.48 29.08 -13.47
N LYS A 127 13.10 29.68 -14.59
CA LYS A 127 11.81 29.45 -15.24
C LYS A 127 11.96 28.30 -16.22
N ALA A 128 11.27 27.19 -15.98
CA ALA A 128 11.18 26.06 -16.90
C ALA A 128 9.89 26.18 -17.72
N THR A 129 9.96 25.91 -19.02
CA THR A 129 8.79 25.98 -19.92
C THR A 129 8.78 24.77 -20.83
N CYS A 130 7.66 24.05 -20.84
CA CYS A 130 7.37 22.98 -21.79
C CYS A 130 6.11 23.33 -22.58
N VAL A 131 6.20 23.24 -23.91
CA VAL A 131 5.07 23.39 -24.83
C VAL A 131 5.06 22.17 -25.74
N VAL A 132 4.01 21.37 -25.67
CA VAL A 132 3.85 20.18 -26.51
C VAL A 132 3.36 20.60 -27.90
N PRO A 133 4.09 20.27 -28.99
CA PRO A 133 3.66 20.60 -30.34
C PRO A 133 2.30 19.99 -30.72
N ASP A 134 1.45 20.73 -31.44
CA ASP A 134 0.07 20.30 -31.76
C ASP A 134 -0.05 18.94 -32.46
N ASN A 135 0.88 18.64 -33.36
CA ASN A 135 0.94 17.35 -34.06
C ASN A 135 1.24 16.20 -33.09
N LEU A 136 2.12 16.45 -32.13
CA LEU A 136 2.49 15.50 -31.09
C LEU A 136 1.34 15.33 -30.09
N ALA A 137 0.72 16.42 -29.66
CA ALA A 137 -0.44 16.41 -28.77
C ALA A 137 -1.61 15.60 -29.34
N ARG A 138 -1.90 15.76 -30.64
CA ARG A 138 -2.91 14.92 -31.35
C ARG A 138 -2.53 13.44 -31.34
N THR A 139 -1.27 13.12 -31.59
CA THR A 139 -0.77 11.74 -31.63
C THR A 139 -0.85 11.08 -30.26
N VAL A 140 -0.43 11.80 -29.21
CA VAL A 140 -0.50 11.33 -27.81
C VAL A 140 -1.94 10.98 -27.44
N ARG A 141 -2.88 11.91 -27.66
CA ARG A 141 -4.32 11.69 -27.37
C ARG A 141 -4.86 10.48 -28.12
N GLN A 142 -4.66 10.44 -29.44
CA GLN A 142 -5.16 9.34 -30.26
C GLN A 142 -4.62 7.98 -29.79
N ARG A 143 -3.33 7.89 -29.45
CA ARG A 143 -2.73 6.64 -29.00
C ARG A 143 -3.21 6.23 -27.61
N TYR A 144 -3.16 7.16 -26.65
CA TYR A 144 -3.53 6.87 -25.26
C TYR A 144 -4.98 6.40 -25.16
N PHE A 145 -5.92 7.16 -25.75
CA PHE A 145 -7.35 6.82 -25.70
C PHE A 145 -7.73 5.63 -26.60
N ALA A 146 -6.84 5.19 -27.48
CA ALA A 146 -6.95 3.89 -28.16
C ALA A 146 -6.38 2.72 -27.32
N GLY A 147 -6.05 2.96 -26.04
CA GLY A 147 -5.47 1.97 -25.13
C GLY A 147 -4.01 1.60 -25.46
N LYS A 148 -3.31 2.42 -26.25
CA LYS A 148 -1.92 2.14 -26.67
C LYS A 148 -0.93 2.91 -25.81
N ARG A 149 0.22 2.27 -25.56
CA ARG A 149 1.40 2.91 -24.95
C ARG A 149 1.82 4.15 -25.74
N VAL A 150 2.10 5.22 -25.01
CA VAL A 150 2.67 6.48 -25.49
C VAL A 150 4.14 6.51 -25.09
N LEU A 151 4.99 6.82 -26.06
CA LEU A 151 6.40 7.13 -25.86
C LEU A 151 6.68 8.42 -26.60
N VAL A 152 7.06 9.47 -25.86
CA VAL A 152 7.18 10.82 -26.40
C VAL A 152 8.38 11.54 -25.82
N THR A 153 9.10 12.30 -26.65
CA THR A 153 10.16 13.21 -26.19
C THR A 153 9.63 14.63 -26.22
N LEU A 154 9.73 15.33 -25.09
CA LEU A 154 9.34 16.73 -24.92
C LEU A 154 10.57 17.57 -24.59
N THR A 155 10.58 18.82 -25.05
CA THR A 155 11.66 19.76 -24.73
C THR A 155 11.22 20.70 -23.62
N VAL A 156 12.03 20.81 -22.58
CA VAL A 156 11.87 21.81 -21.51
C VAL A 156 12.97 22.84 -21.64
N LYS A 157 12.60 24.10 -21.80
CA LYS A 157 13.53 25.22 -21.91
C LYS A 157 13.63 25.93 -20.57
N PHE A 158 14.86 26.20 -20.13
CA PHE A 158 15.13 26.95 -18.91
C PHE A 158 15.64 28.34 -19.22
N THR A 159 15.04 29.34 -18.59
CA THR A 159 15.50 30.73 -18.63
C THR A 159 15.76 31.28 -17.24
N SER A 160 16.76 32.14 -17.12
CA SER A 160 17.01 32.98 -15.94
C SER A 160 17.39 34.38 -16.39
N ASN A 161 16.80 35.41 -15.78
CA ASN A 161 16.99 36.80 -16.19
C ASN A 161 16.82 37.00 -17.71
N ASP A 162 15.79 36.37 -18.27
CA ASP A 162 15.45 36.35 -19.71
C ASP A 162 16.48 35.71 -20.66
N GLU A 163 17.54 35.09 -20.13
CA GLU A 163 18.54 34.35 -20.90
C GLU A 163 18.32 32.84 -20.82
N VAL A 164 18.61 32.12 -21.91
CA VAL A 164 18.50 30.65 -21.95
C VAL A 164 19.71 30.02 -21.28
N VAL A 165 19.47 29.33 -20.18
CA VAL A 165 20.54 28.72 -19.35
C VAL A 165 20.65 27.21 -19.54
N ALA A 166 19.56 26.53 -19.92
CA ALA A 166 19.57 25.10 -20.24
C ALA A 166 18.39 24.70 -21.14
N GLU A 167 18.54 23.57 -21.84
CA GLU A 167 17.48 22.89 -22.58
C GLU A 167 17.53 21.40 -22.25
N ALA A 168 16.39 20.80 -21.91
CA ALA A 168 16.28 19.40 -21.55
C ALA A 168 15.36 18.66 -22.53
N GLU A 169 15.82 17.54 -23.08
CA GLU A 169 15.02 16.58 -23.84
C GLU A 169 14.57 15.46 -22.90
N MET A 170 13.27 15.39 -22.65
CA MET A 170 12.66 14.51 -21.66
C MET A 170 11.79 13.46 -22.35
N LYS A 171 12.16 12.19 -22.24
CA LYS A 171 11.45 11.08 -22.87
C LYS A 171 10.50 10.42 -21.88
N TYR A 172 9.21 10.61 -22.06
CA TYR A 172 8.17 10.06 -21.22
C TYR A 172 7.54 8.80 -21.80
N PHE A 173 7.17 7.91 -20.89
CA PHE A 173 6.27 6.80 -21.15
C PHE A 173 4.93 7.06 -20.45
N ALA A 174 3.81 6.78 -21.12
CA ALA A 174 2.48 6.81 -20.51
C ALA A 174 1.57 5.69 -21.02
N GLN A 175 0.79 5.08 -20.13
CA GLN A 175 -0.23 4.08 -20.46
C GLN A 175 -1.33 4.03 -19.38
N PRO A 176 -2.52 3.46 -19.68
CA PRO A 176 -3.53 3.19 -18.66
C PRO A 176 -3.00 2.27 -17.55
N SER A 177 -3.19 2.64 -16.29
CA SER A 177 -2.65 1.91 -15.13
C SER A 177 -3.19 0.48 -15.05
N ILE A 178 -4.44 0.23 -15.44
CA ILE A 178 -5.05 -1.11 -15.48
C ILE A 178 -4.25 -2.11 -16.33
N GLN A 179 -3.46 -1.66 -17.31
CA GLN A 179 -2.62 -2.53 -18.13
C GLN A 179 -1.35 -3.01 -17.41
N LEU A 180 -1.09 -2.52 -16.20
CA LEU A 180 0.00 -2.98 -15.35
C LEU A 180 -0.44 -4.12 -14.41
N LEU A 181 -1.75 -4.33 -14.26
CA LEU A 181 -2.29 -5.43 -13.47
C LEU A 181 -2.06 -6.76 -14.18
N PRO A 182 -1.72 -7.83 -13.43
CA PRO A 182 -1.66 -9.17 -13.99
C PRO A 182 -3.04 -9.59 -14.51
N THR A 183 -3.06 -10.32 -15.62
CA THR A 183 -4.28 -10.92 -16.17
C THR A 183 -4.08 -12.43 -16.30
N LYS A 184 -5.18 -13.19 -16.43
CA LYS A 184 -5.09 -14.64 -16.71
C LYS A 184 -4.24 -14.97 -17.95
N GLN A 185 -4.12 -14.04 -18.90
CA GLN A 185 -3.34 -14.20 -20.15
C GLN A 185 -1.90 -13.69 -20.02
N GLN A 186 -1.62 -12.79 -19.09
CA GLN A 186 -0.29 -12.25 -18.76
C GLN A 186 -0.13 -12.21 -17.24
N PRO A 187 0.25 -13.34 -16.61
CA PRO A 187 0.35 -13.43 -15.15
C PRO A 187 1.57 -12.69 -14.59
N ARG A 188 2.48 -12.20 -15.45
CA ARG A 188 3.73 -11.58 -15.03
C ARG A 188 3.45 -10.22 -14.40
N ILE A 189 3.61 -10.11 -13.09
CA ILE A 189 3.42 -8.88 -12.33
C ILE A 189 4.52 -7.86 -12.69
N ASN A 190 4.12 -6.62 -12.94
CA ASN A 190 5.06 -5.54 -13.16
C ASN A 190 5.87 -5.27 -11.86
N PRO A 191 7.20 -5.01 -11.91
CA PRO A 191 8.01 -4.75 -10.72
C PRO A 191 7.43 -3.68 -9.78
N LEU A 192 6.79 -2.63 -10.31
CA LEU A 192 6.13 -1.61 -9.49
C LEU A 192 4.96 -2.18 -8.66
N PHE A 193 4.19 -3.10 -9.23
CA PHE A 193 3.09 -3.78 -8.55
C PHE A 193 3.61 -4.79 -7.53
N ALA A 194 4.67 -5.53 -7.87
CA ALA A 194 5.34 -6.43 -6.93
C ALA A 194 5.92 -5.68 -5.71
N HIS A 195 6.30 -4.41 -5.87
CA HIS A 195 6.72 -3.56 -4.75
C HIS A 195 5.56 -3.08 -3.88
N LYS A 196 4.42 -2.72 -4.47
CA LYS A 196 3.20 -2.34 -3.72
C LYS A 196 2.74 -3.46 -2.80
N LEU A 197 2.65 -4.69 -3.32
CA LEU A 197 2.26 -5.89 -2.55
C LEU A 197 3.10 -6.13 -1.29
N LYS A 198 4.32 -5.59 -1.23
CA LYS A 198 5.26 -5.78 -0.12
C LYS A 198 5.28 -4.60 0.86
N ALA A 199 4.68 -3.46 0.50
CA ALA A 199 4.88 -2.18 1.19
C ALA A 199 4.27 -2.20 2.59
N SER A 200 3.00 -2.60 2.71
CA SER A 200 2.29 -2.73 3.99
C SER A 200 3.00 -3.74 4.92
N ALA A 201 3.33 -4.93 4.43
CA ALA A 201 4.01 -5.97 5.22
C ALA A 201 5.35 -5.48 5.82
N ARG A 202 6.15 -4.75 5.02
CA ARG A 202 7.42 -4.15 5.47
C ARG A 202 7.21 -3.01 6.46
N MET A 203 6.19 -2.20 6.25
CA MET A 203 5.84 -1.12 7.17
C MET A 203 5.40 -1.67 8.53
N ILE A 204 4.53 -2.68 8.56
CA ILE A 204 4.10 -3.33 9.80
C ILE A 204 5.29 -3.96 10.53
N ALA A 205 6.20 -4.63 9.81
CA ALA A 205 7.46 -5.11 10.40
C ALA A 205 8.30 -3.96 10.98
N GLY A 206 8.34 -2.80 10.31
CA GLY A 206 9.03 -1.59 10.82
C GLY A 206 8.43 -1.02 12.11
N LEU A 207 7.10 -1.10 12.26
CA LEU A 207 6.40 -0.71 13.49
C LEU A 207 6.72 -1.70 14.62
N ARG A 208 6.72 -3.01 14.35
CA ARG A 208 7.11 -4.06 15.32
C ARG A 208 8.57 -3.95 15.75
N ALA A 209 9.45 -3.62 14.81
CA ALA A 209 10.88 -3.37 15.03
C ALA A 209 11.19 -2.18 15.96
N SER A 210 10.17 -1.40 16.31
CA SER A 210 10.29 -0.23 17.18
C SER A 210 9.58 -0.41 18.52
N PHE A 211 9.02 -1.60 18.81
CA PHE A 211 8.35 -1.85 20.09
C PHE A 211 9.31 -1.72 21.27
N ASP A 212 8.85 -1.05 22.32
CA ASP A 212 9.51 -1.12 23.62
C ASP A 212 9.29 -2.53 24.19
N ASP A 213 10.40 -3.20 24.52
CA ASP A 213 10.59 -4.63 24.89
C ASP A 213 9.76 -5.11 26.11
N ARG A 214 8.91 -4.24 26.68
CA ARG A 214 8.04 -4.58 27.80
C ARG A 214 6.73 -5.19 27.28
N GLY A 215 6.58 -6.50 27.51
CA GLY A 215 5.30 -7.21 27.50
C GLY A 215 4.90 -7.89 26.18
N ILE A 216 5.78 -7.98 25.19
CA ILE A 216 5.54 -8.72 23.95
C ILE A 216 6.83 -9.42 23.50
N ARG A 217 6.74 -10.71 23.10
CA ARG A 217 7.89 -11.48 22.62
C ARG A 217 8.14 -11.20 21.15
N VAL A 218 8.84 -10.13 20.83
CA VAL A 218 9.22 -9.79 19.45
C VAL A 218 10.74 -9.82 19.31
N ASP A 219 11.25 -10.51 18.29
CA ASP A 219 12.65 -10.40 17.90
C ASP A 219 12.85 -9.13 17.07
N VAL A 220 13.26 -8.07 17.75
CA VAL A 220 13.47 -6.76 17.13
C VAL A 220 14.53 -6.79 16.02
N GLY A 221 15.51 -7.71 16.12
CA GLY A 221 16.52 -7.91 15.07
C GLY A 221 15.91 -8.46 13.78
N HIS A 222 15.12 -9.52 13.91
CA HIS A 222 14.39 -10.11 12.78
C HIS A 222 13.34 -9.18 12.19
N GLU A 223 12.61 -8.43 13.01
CA GLU A 223 11.64 -7.43 12.52
C GLU A 223 12.34 -6.28 11.76
N ARG A 224 13.51 -5.81 12.24
CA ARG A 224 14.31 -4.82 11.50
C ARG A 224 14.78 -5.36 10.16
N GLN A 225 15.22 -6.62 10.11
CA GLN A 225 15.62 -7.28 8.88
C GLN A 225 14.44 -7.42 7.90
N ALA A 226 13.27 -7.78 8.42
CA ALA A 226 12.03 -7.90 7.64
C ALA A 226 11.59 -6.55 7.06
N ALA A 227 11.56 -5.51 7.89
CA ALA A 227 11.21 -4.15 7.45
C ALA A 227 12.15 -3.67 6.33
N GLY A 228 13.46 -3.83 6.54
CA GLY A 228 14.49 -3.21 5.73
C GLY A 228 14.41 -1.66 5.77
N PRO A 229 15.30 -0.96 5.04
CA PRO A 229 15.33 0.51 5.06
C PRO A 229 14.02 1.16 4.62
N HIS A 230 13.37 0.59 3.59
CA HIS A 230 12.11 1.14 3.07
C HIS A 230 10.95 0.94 4.06
N GLY A 231 10.80 -0.24 4.65
CA GLY A 231 9.76 -0.49 5.65
C GLY A 231 9.91 0.38 6.89
N ALA A 232 11.14 0.59 7.36
CA ALA A 232 11.42 1.50 8.47
C ALA A 232 11.05 2.95 8.14
N LEU A 233 11.33 3.41 6.92
CA LEU A 233 10.96 4.75 6.47
C LEU A 233 9.44 4.92 6.39
N LEU A 234 8.72 3.94 5.83
CA LEU A 234 7.26 3.95 5.76
C LEU A 234 6.62 3.94 7.14
N ALA A 235 7.14 3.10 8.05
CA ALA A 235 6.68 3.05 9.44
C ALA A 235 6.85 4.41 10.14
N ASN A 236 8.01 5.05 9.98
CA ASN A 236 8.25 6.38 10.53
C ASN A 236 7.34 7.45 9.92
N ARG A 237 7.10 7.40 8.60
CA ARG A 237 6.21 8.32 7.91
C ARG A 237 4.78 8.22 8.45
N LEU A 238 4.21 7.02 8.48
CA LEU A 238 2.82 6.84 8.94
C LEU A 238 2.68 7.03 10.45
N LYS A 239 3.71 6.71 11.25
CA LYS A 239 3.73 7.08 12.67
C LYS A 239 3.69 8.60 12.88
N GLY A 240 4.29 9.37 11.98
CA GLY A 240 4.18 10.83 11.99
C GLY A 240 2.77 11.36 11.66
N VAL A 241 1.95 10.55 10.96
CA VAL A 241 0.56 10.87 10.60
C VAL A 241 -0.40 10.42 11.72
N LEU A 242 -0.27 9.17 12.18
CA LEU A 242 -1.09 8.56 13.22
C LEU A 242 -0.17 7.99 14.32
N PRO A 243 0.15 8.78 15.37
CA PRO A 243 1.06 8.36 16.44
C PRO A 243 0.62 7.09 17.17
N GLN A 244 -0.69 6.83 17.27
CA GLN A 244 -1.30 5.67 17.91
C GLN A 244 -1.04 4.37 17.14
N LEU A 245 -0.72 4.44 15.85
CA LEU A 245 -0.57 3.30 14.95
C LEU A 245 0.39 2.24 15.51
N GLN A 246 1.52 2.66 16.08
CA GLN A 246 2.49 1.72 16.64
C GLN A 246 1.91 0.92 17.80
N ASN A 247 1.17 1.58 18.70
CA ASN A 247 0.54 0.92 19.84
C ASN A 247 -0.63 0.03 19.39
N MET A 248 -1.38 0.42 18.36
CA MET A 248 -2.41 -0.45 17.74
C MET A 248 -1.79 -1.74 17.20
N VAL A 249 -0.67 -1.64 16.46
CA VAL A 249 0.04 -2.83 15.95
C VAL A 249 0.63 -3.65 17.10
N LYS A 250 1.08 -3.02 18.19
CA LYS A 250 1.52 -3.71 19.42
C LYS A 250 0.38 -4.48 20.06
N ALA A 251 -0.79 -3.86 20.23
CA ALA A 251 -1.99 -4.49 20.77
C ALA A 251 -2.41 -5.69 19.93
N ARG A 252 -2.47 -5.49 18.61
CA ARG A 252 -2.79 -6.53 17.63
C ARG A 252 -1.84 -7.72 17.75
N THR A 253 -0.53 -7.44 17.70
CA THR A 253 0.50 -8.48 17.76
C THR A 253 0.39 -9.27 19.06
N ARG A 254 0.27 -8.59 20.21
CA ARG A 254 0.16 -9.20 21.54
C ARG A 254 -1.10 -10.04 21.70
N HIS A 255 -2.24 -9.53 21.24
CA HIS A 255 -3.51 -10.22 21.36
C HIS A 255 -3.53 -11.52 20.55
N ILE A 256 -2.95 -11.51 19.34
CA ILE A 256 -2.78 -12.74 18.55
C ILE A 256 -1.95 -13.75 19.32
N ASP A 257 -0.79 -13.34 19.86
CA ASP A 257 0.12 -14.24 20.57
C ASP A 257 -0.57 -14.88 21.79
N GLN A 258 -1.29 -14.07 22.58
CA GLN A 258 -2.06 -14.56 23.71
C GLN A 258 -3.19 -15.50 23.29
N THR A 259 -3.84 -15.23 22.15
CA THR A 259 -4.87 -16.12 21.59
C THR A 259 -4.26 -17.46 21.22
N LEU A 260 -3.10 -17.48 20.55
CA LEU A 260 -2.38 -18.72 20.22
C LEU A 260 -1.97 -19.49 21.48
N GLU A 261 -1.39 -18.80 22.47
CA GLU A 261 -1.00 -19.40 23.76
C GLU A 261 -2.20 -19.96 24.54
N SER A 262 -3.41 -19.44 24.31
CA SER A 262 -4.62 -19.90 24.99
C SER A 262 -5.24 -21.17 24.41
N VAL A 263 -4.82 -21.64 23.23
CA VAL A 263 -5.40 -22.82 22.58
C VAL A 263 -4.85 -24.10 23.21
N PRO A 264 -5.69 -24.90 23.91
CA PRO A 264 -5.23 -26.13 24.54
C PRO A 264 -4.70 -27.12 23.51
N GLY A 265 -3.49 -27.64 23.75
CA GLY A 265 -2.92 -28.70 22.92
C GLY A 265 -2.67 -28.30 21.46
N LEU A 266 -2.55 -27.00 21.16
CA LEU A 266 -2.32 -26.45 19.82
C LEU A 266 -1.34 -27.29 18.99
N LYS A 267 -1.78 -27.77 17.83
CA LYS A 267 -0.96 -28.58 16.92
C LYS A 267 -0.64 -27.87 15.61
N GLN A 268 -1.54 -27.00 15.16
CA GLN A 268 -1.43 -26.35 13.87
C GLN A 268 -1.77 -24.88 13.98
N VAL A 269 -0.99 -24.03 13.30
CA VAL A 269 -1.28 -22.61 13.16
C VAL A 269 -1.35 -22.29 11.68
N VAL A 270 -2.49 -21.80 11.21
CA VAL A 270 -2.69 -21.33 9.83
C VAL A 270 -2.61 -19.82 9.85
N ILE A 271 -1.67 -19.23 9.11
CA ILE A 271 -1.53 -17.78 8.95
C ILE A 271 -1.97 -17.44 7.52
N LEU A 272 -3.12 -16.80 7.41
CA LEU A 272 -3.67 -16.29 6.15
C LEU A 272 -3.13 -14.87 5.93
N GLY A 273 -2.43 -14.65 4.82
CA GLY A 273 -1.69 -13.42 4.57
C GLY A 273 -0.41 -13.36 5.39
N ALA A 274 0.40 -14.43 5.30
CA ALA A 274 1.58 -14.62 6.15
C ALA A 274 2.59 -13.47 6.11
N GLY A 275 2.69 -12.77 4.98
CA GLY A 275 3.54 -11.62 4.74
C GLY A 275 4.92 -11.77 5.40
N LEU A 276 5.22 -10.84 6.31
CA LEU A 276 6.46 -10.85 7.10
C LEU A 276 6.21 -11.14 8.58
N ASP A 277 5.22 -11.98 8.91
CA ASP A 277 4.97 -12.45 10.28
C ASP A 277 6.07 -13.40 10.76
N MET A 278 6.76 -13.07 11.86
CA MET A 278 7.84 -13.87 12.42
C MET A 278 7.42 -14.75 13.61
N ARG A 279 6.11 -14.93 13.86
CA ARG A 279 5.57 -15.86 14.87
C ARG A 279 6.16 -17.26 14.82
N PRO A 280 6.33 -17.91 13.65
CA PRO A 280 6.95 -19.24 13.60
C PRO A 280 8.31 -19.25 14.30
N PHE A 281 9.13 -18.22 14.13
CA PHE A 281 10.49 -18.20 14.69
C PHE A 281 10.56 -17.77 16.15
N ARG A 282 9.55 -17.05 16.66
CA ARG A 282 9.57 -16.52 18.05
C ARG A 282 8.63 -17.24 19.01
N LEU A 283 7.65 -18.01 18.50
CA LEU A 283 6.64 -18.68 19.32
C LEU A 283 6.63 -20.22 19.20
N PHE A 284 7.42 -20.82 18.29
CA PHE A 284 7.37 -22.26 18.05
C PHE A 284 7.54 -23.09 19.33
N ASP A 285 8.58 -22.84 20.12
CA ASP A 285 8.82 -23.59 21.35
C ASP A 285 7.76 -23.31 22.43
N THR A 286 7.33 -22.05 22.57
CA THR A 286 6.37 -21.65 23.61
C THR A 286 4.96 -22.16 23.33
N LEU A 287 4.64 -22.42 22.06
CA LEU A 287 3.36 -23.00 21.63
C LEU A 287 3.37 -24.54 21.57
N GLY A 288 4.44 -25.20 22.04
CA GLY A 288 4.52 -26.66 22.03
C GLY A 288 4.84 -27.26 20.65
N GLN A 289 5.59 -26.51 19.83
CA GLN A 289 6.13 -26.93 18.54
C GLN A 289 5.07 -27.29 17.47
N PRO A 290 4.07 -26.42 17.22
CA PRO A 290 3.05 -26.69 16.21
C PRO A 290 3.62 -26.59 14.79
N THR A 291 2.91 -27.17 13.81
CA THR A 291 3.20 -26.90 12.39
C THR A 291 2.52 -25.60 11.96
N PHE A 292 3.31 -24.67 11.42
CA PHE A 292 2.82 -23.42 10.85
C PHE A 292 2.53 -23.58 9.36
N PHE A 293 1.31 -23.26 8.93
CA PHE A 293 0.92 -23.15 7.53
C PHE A 293 0.85 -21.68 7.16
N GLU A 294 1.72 -21.25 6.25
CA GLU A 294 1.88 -19.86 5.82
C GLU A 294 1.28 -19.71 4.43
N LEU A 295 0.09 -19.10 4.35
CA LEU A 295 -0.63 -18.89 3.08
C LEU A 295 -0.49 -17.44 2.65
N ASP A 296 -0.06 -17.23 1.42
CA ASP A 296 0.05 -15.89 0.80
C ASP A 296 0.21 -16.01 -0.71
N LEU A 297 0.20 -14.89 -1.41
CA LEU A 297 0.53 -14.81 -2.83
C LEU A 297 1.95 -15.34 -3.08
N PRO A 298 2.21 -15.99 -4.24
CA PRO A 298 3.53 -16.50 -4.60
C PRO A 298 4.67 -15.47 -4.40
N GLU A 299 4.44 -14.23 -4.84
CA GLU A 299 5.41 -13.13 -4.77
C GLU A 299 5.73 -12.70 -3.33
N MET A 300 4.75 -12.82 -2.43
CA MET A 300 4.95 -12.56 -1.01
C MET A 300 5.69 -13.70 -0.32
N LEU A 301 5.43 -14.97 -0.70
CA LEU A 301 6.19 -16.11 -0.18
C LEU A 301 7.65 -16.12 -0.67
N GLU A 302 7.91 -15.68 -1.89
CA GLU A 302 9.27 -15.44 -2.39
C GLU A 302 9.98 -14.36 -1.57
N GLU A 303 9.31 -13.24 -1.30
CA GLU A 303 9.84 -12.15 -0.48
C GLU A 303 10.14 -12.61 0.94
N ARG A 304 9.20 -13.33 1.55
CA ARG A 304 9.34 -13.93 2.87
C ARG A 304 10.52 -14.89 2.92
N THR A 305 10.68 -15.75 1.91
CA THR A 305 11.84 -16.65 1.77
C THR A 305 13.16 -15.87 1.74
N ARG A 306 13.19 -14.77 0.98
CA ARG A 306 14.36 -13.88 0.87
C ARG A 306 14.69 -13.17 2.19
N VAL A 307 13.69 -12.73 2.95
CA VAL A 307 13.89 -12.11 4.27
C VAL A 307 14.39 -13.14 5.28
N ILE A 308 13.75 -14.30 5.32
CA ILE A 308 14.07 -15.34 6.29
C ILE A 308 15.48 -15.91 6.05
N SER A 309 15.95 -16.00 4.80
CA SER A 309 17.32 -16.45 4.50
C SER A 309 18.40 -15.49 4.98
N GLN A 310 18.03 -14.27 5.36
CA GLN A 310 18.92 -13.24 5.90
C GLN A 310 18.91 -13.20 7.43
N MET A 311 18.07 -14.00 8.09
CA MET A 311 18.04 -14.09 9.55
C MET A 311 19.25 -14.83 10.08
N THR A 312 19.95 -14.21 11.02
CA THR A 312 20.97 -14.87 11.85
C THR A 312 20.30 -15.68 12.95
N ASP A 313 20.93 -16.80 13.34
CA ASP A 313 20.49 -17.66 14.45
C ASP A 313 19.03 -18.13 14.38
N ARG A 314 18.53 -18.35 13.15
CA ARG A 314 17.14 -18.76 12.92
C ARG A 314 16.86 -20.16 13.51
N PRO A 315 15.86 -20.32 14.38
CA PRO A 315 15.48 -21.63 14.89
C PRO A 315 14.91 -22.53 13.78
N MET A 316 15.09 -23.84 13.94
CA MET A 316 14.40 -24.83 13.11
C MET A 316 12.95 -24.96 13.57
N VAL A 317 12.01 -24.67 12.67
CA VAL A 317 10.57 -24.66 12.97
C VAL A 317 9.82 -25.46 11.92
N SER A 318 8.78 -26.19 12.32
CA SER A 318 7.91 -26.88 11.36
C SER A 318 7.01 -25.86 10.67
N ARG A 319 7.29 -25.57 9.40
CA ARG A 319 6.50 -24.63 8.59
C ARG A 319 6.28 -25.12 7.16
N ARG A 320 5.14 -24.77 6.56
CA ARG A 320 4.75 -25.08 5.18
C ARG A 320 4.24 -23.80 4.52
N MET A 321 4.91 -23.36 3.46
CA MET A 321 4.47 -22.22 2.66
C MET A 321 3.56 -22.74 1.54
N ILE A 322 2.34 -22.22 1.45
CA ILE A 322 1.34 -22.64 0.48
C ILE A 322 0.91 -21.40 -0.29
N ALA A 323 1.22 -21.36 -1.60
CA ALA A 323 0.83 -20.26 -2.45
C ALA A 323 -0.69 -20.26 -2.66
N ALA A 324 -1.33 -19.11 -2.42
CA ALA A 324 -2.77 -18.94 -2.60
C ALA A 324 -3.11 -17.48 -2.91
N ASP A 325 -3.95 -17.26 -3.90
CA ASP A 325 -4.69 -16.02 -4.11
C ASP A 325 -6.10 -16.19 -3.53
N PHE A 326 -6.37 -15.53 -2.40
CA PHE A 326 -7.64 -15.66 -1.68
C PHE A 326 -8.86 -15.20 -2.48
N LYS A 327 -8.68 -14.47 -3.59
CA LYS A 327 -9.78 -14.08 -4.49
C LYS A 327 -10.19 -15.19 -5.46
N THR A 328 -9.32 -16.17 -5.70
CA THR A 328 -9.55 -17.20 -6.73
C THR A 328 -9.39 -18.63 -6.26
N ASP A 329 -8.62 -18.85 -5.20
CA ASP A 329 -8.29 -20.17 -4.70
C ASP A 329 -9.15 -20.57 -3.49
N ASP A 330 -9.49 -21.85 -3.43
CA ASP A 330 -10.13 -22.47 -2.27
C ASP A 330 -9.06 -22.86 -1.24
N ILE A 331 -8.83 -21.98 -0.25
CA ILE A 331 -7.84 -22.21 0.80
C ILE A 331 -8.16 -23.44 1.66
N SER A 332 -9.45 -23.79 1.81
CA SER A 332 -9.84 -24.92 2.63
C SER A 332 -9.40 -26.22 1.96
N ARG A 333 -9.63 -26.32 0.65
CA ARG A 333 -9.17 -27.44 -0.17
C ARG A 333 -7.65 -27.55 -0.19
N LEU A 334 -6.93 -26.44 -0.39
CA LEU A 334 -5.46 -26.44 -0.43
C LEU A 334 -4.86 -27.01 0.86
N LEU A 335 -5.43 -26.67 2.02
CA LEU A 335 -4.98 -27.19 3.31
C LEU A 335 -5.43 -28.62 3.54
N LEU A 336 -6.70 -28.97 3.28
CA LEU A 336 -7.21 -30.34 3.49
C LEU A 336 -6.52 -31.38 2.60
N GLU A 337 -6.04 -31.00 1.42
CA GLU A 337 -5.25 -31.87 0.53
C GLU A 337 -3.75 -31.90 0.90
N HIS A 338 -3.27 -31.02 1.78
CA HIS A 338 -1.87 -30.97 2.18
C HIS A 338 -1.55 -32.11 3.18
N PRO A 339 -0.51 -32.94 2.93
CA PRO A 339 -0.28 -34.17 3.69
C PRO A 339 0.03 -33.97 5.18
N ASP A 340 0.52 -32.78 5.54
CA ASP A 340 0.86 -32.45 6.93
C ASP A 340 -0.29 -31.77 7.70
N PHE A 341 -1.43 -31.48 7.07
CA PHE A 341 -2.56 -30.79 7.70
C PHE A 341 -3.63 -31.79 8.14
N ASP A 342 -4.02 -31.73 9.41
CA ASP A 342 -5.12 -32.51 9.97
C ASP A 342 -6.20 -31.59 10.54
N PRO A 343 -7.42 -31.53 9.96
CA PRO A 343 -8.47 -30.65 10.48
C PRO A 343 -9.02 -31.12 11.85
N SER A 344 -8.75 -32.36 12.26
CA SER A 344 -9.29 -32.96 13.48
C SER A 344 -8.50 -32.62 14.74
N VAL A 345 -7.36 -31.94 14.64
CA VAL A 345 -6.55 -31.51 15.79
C VAL A 345 -6.73 -30.02 16.11
N PRO A 346 -6.44 -29.57 17.34
CA PRO A 346 -6.53 -28.16 17.71
C PRO A 346 -5.72 -27.26 16.75
N THR A 347 -6.46 -26.43 16.00
CA THR A 347 -5.91 -25.54 14.98
C THR A 347 -6.24 -24.09 15.31
N ALA A 348 -5.25 -23.21 15.25
CA ALA A 348 -5.47 -21.77 15.32
C ALA A 348 -5.32 -21.14 13.95
N VAL A 349 -6.30 -20.35 13.50
CA VAL A 349 -6.22 -19.56 12.26
C VAL A 349 -6.01 -18.10 12.61
N VAL A 350 -5.05 -17.46 11.95
CA VAL A 350 -4.75 -16.02 12.10
C VAL A 350 -4.99 -15.35 10.75
N TYR A 351 -5.86 -14.34 10.75
CA TYR A 351 -6.15 -13.48 9.60
C TYR A 351 -5.82 -12.03 9.98
N GLU A 352 -4.52 -11.70 10.01
CA GLU A 352 -3.99 -10.41 10.49
C GLU A 352 -3.75 -9.43 9.35
N GLY A 353 -4.36 -8.24 9.46
CA GLY A 353 -4.14 -7.15 8.53
C GLY A 353 -4.59 -7.51 7.13
N CYS A 354 -5.63 -8.34 7.00
CA CYS A 354 -6.15 -8.76 5.70
C CYS A 354 -7.57 -8.26 5.44
N SER A 355 -8.46 -8.29 6.44
CA SER A 355 -9.89 -8.11 6.21
C SER A 355 -10.24 -6.82 5.47
N MET A 356 -9.52 -5.74 5.75
CA MET A 356 -9.73 -4.43 5.18
C MET A 356 -9.43 -4.35 3.67
N TYR A 357 -8.77 -5.34 3.07
CA TYR A 357 -8.41 -5.37 1.65
C TYR A 357 -9.31 -6.26 0.78
N PHE A 358 -10.30 -6.90 1.38
CA PHE A 358 -11.27 -7.76 0.70
C PHE A 358 -12.67 -7.17 0.85
N THR A 359 -13.56 -7.41 -0.11
CA THR A 359 -14.97 -7.00 0.04
C THR A 359 -15.65 -7.75 1.19
N GLU A 360 -16.84 -7.34 1.58
CA GLU A 360 -17.61 -8.08 2.59
C GLU A 360 -17.88 -9.53 2.16
N GLU A 361 -18.22 -9.74 0.89
CA GLU A 361 -18.46 -11.06 0.30
C GLU A 361 -17.18 -11.90 0.25
N GLU A 362 -16.07 -11.32 -0.21
CA GLU A 362 -14.77 -12.02 -0.24
C GLU A 362 -14.33 -12.42 1.18
N ASN A 363 -14.46 -11.53 2.18
CA ASN A 363 -14.18 -11.86 3.57
C ASN A 363 -15.09 -12.98 4.09
N ARG A 364 -16.39 -12.95 3.75
CA ARG A 364 -17.35 -13.99 4.14
C ARG A 364 -16.95 -15.35 3.57
N GLU A 365 -16.54 -15.40 2.31
CA GLU A 365 -16.07 -16.62 1.66
C GLU A 365 -14.79 -17.14 2.31
N ILE A 366 -13.77 -16.28 2.47
CA ILE A 366 -12.48 -16.62 3.10
C ILE A 366 -12.68 -17.15 4.52
N LEU A 367 -13.47 -16.46 5.34
CA LEU A 367 -13.71 -16.84 6.74
C LEU A 367 -14.59 -18.10 6.86
N THR A 368 -15.50 -18.34 5.92
CA THR A 368 -16.26 -19.60 5.85
C THR A 368 -15.35 -20.78 5.50
N MET A 369 -14.43 -20.59 4.54
CA MET A 369 -13.39 -21.58 4.24
C MET A 369 -12.47 -21.81 5.45
N ALA A 370 -12.10 -20.76 6.18
CA ALA A 370 -11.29 -20.88 7.39
C ALA A 370 -12.03 -21.61 8.52
N ALA A 371 -13.34 -21.41 8.67
CA ALA A 371 -14.16 -22.11 9.64
C ALA A 371 -14.19 -23.63 9.39
N SER A 372 -14.20 -24.07 8.12
CA SER A 372 -14.24 -25.51 7.77
C SER A 372 -12.95 -26.27 8.10
N LEU A 373 -11.84 -25.54 8.26
CA LEU A 373 -10.53 -26.07 8.68
C LEU A 373 -10.45 -26.36 10.18
N CYS A 374 -11.34 -25.77 10.97
CA CYS A 374 -11.34 -25.84 12.42
C CYS A 374 -12.37 -26.88 12.91
N GLN A 375 -12.09 -28.19 12.77
CA GLN A 375 -13.07 -29.23 13.15
C GLN A 375 -12.97 -29.66 14.62
N HIS A 376 -11.86 -29.37 15.29
CA HIS A 376 -11.69 -29.62 16.72
C HIS A 376 -12.25 -28.48 17.58
N ASP A 377 -12.93 -28.80 18.69
CA ASP A 377 -13.59 -27.83 19.61
C ASP A 377 -12.65 -26.76 20.19
N ASP A 378 -11.39 -27.11 20.43
CA ASP A 378 -10.36 -26.17 20.91
C ASP A 378 -9.83 -25.21 19.83
N SER A 379 -10.18 -25.42 18.57
CA SER A 379 -9.72 -24.56 17.48
C SER A 379 -10.24 -23.13 17.62
N ARG A 380 -9.45 -22.15 17.19
CA ARG A 380 -9.78 -20.73 17.26
C ARG A 380 -9.44 -20.04 15.96
N LEU A 381 -10.25 -19.08 15.56
CA LEU A 381 -9.87 -18.11 14.55
C LEU A 381 -9.68 -16.74 15.21
N TRP A 382 -8.62 -16.05 14.85
CA TRP A 382 -8.37 -14.65 15.20
C TRP A 382 -8.37 -13.80 13.92
N CYS A 383 -9.06 -12.66 13.94
CA CYS A 383 -8.97 -11.64 12.89
C CYS A 383 -9.05 -10.21 13.46
N ASP A 384 -8.46 -9.23 12.77
CA ASP A 384 -8.73 -7.81 13.02
C ASP A 384 -9.74 -7.27 12.01
N ILE A 385 -10.61 -6.38 12.48
CA ILE A 385 -11.60 -5.67 11.66
C ILE A 385 -11.59 -4.20 12.10
N VAL A 386 -11.46 -3.28 11.14
CA VAL A 386 -11.59 -1.84 11.41
C VAL A 386 -13.07 -1.43 11.49
N THR A 387 -13.38 -0.36 12.21
CA THR A 387 -14.73 0.21 12.22
C THR A 387 -15.11 0.72 10.83
N ARG A 388 -16.41 0.77 10.52
CA ARG A 388 -16.89 1.21 9.20
C ARG A 388 -16.45 2.64 8.89
N SER A 389 -16.39 3.48 9.91
CA SER A 389 -15.96 4.88 9.83
C SER A 389 -14.53 5.09 9.30
N VAL A 390 -13.65 4.10 9.44
CA VAL A 390 -12.29 4.14 8.88
C VAL A 390 -12.33 4.08 7.35
N VAL A 391 -13.31 3.36 6.80
CA VAL A 391 -13.35 2.98 5.39
C VAL A 391 -14.22 3.91 4.56
N ASP A 392 -15.36 4.34 5.11
CA ASP A 392 -16.29 5.23 4.40
C ASP A 392 -15.95 6.72 4.53
N GLY A 393 -14.85 7.06 5.21
CA GLY A 393 -14.38 8.42 5.40
C GLY A 393 -15.20 9.23 6.41
N THR A 394 -16.07 8.61 7.20
CA THR A 394 -16.89 9.29 8.22
C THR A 394 -16.20 9.40 9.59
N SER A 395 -14.96 8.93 9.71
CA SER A 395 -14.17 9.05 10.94
C SER A 395 -14.06 10.51 11.41
N GLU A 396 -14.34 10.74 12.69
CA GLU A 396 -14.16 12.05 13.35
C GLU A 396 -12.68 12.40 13.55
N HIS A 397 -11.77 11.44 13.33
CA HIS A 397 -10.33 11.58 13.55
C HIS A 397 -9.59 11.94 12.25
N ALA A 398 -9.15 13.20 12.15
CA ALA A 398 -8.44 13.70 10.97
C ALA A 398 -7.14 12.91 10.68
N GLU A 399 -6.45 12.45 11.71
CA GLU A 399 -5.27 11.59 11.61
C GLU A 399 -5.58 10.21 11.00
N ILE A 400 -6.75 9.64 11.27
CA ILE A 400 -7.18 8.36 10.69
C ILE A 400 -7.50 8.54 9.21
N LEU A 401 -8.20 9.63 8.85
CA LEU A 401 -8.47 9.95 7.45
C LEU A 401 -7.15 10.10 6.67
N LYS A 402 -6.19 10.85 7.20
CA LYS A 402 -4.86 10.99 6.59
C LYS A 402 -4.08 9.68 6.52
N PHE A 403 -4.22 8.81 7.52
CA PHE A 403 -3.61 7.50 7.49
C PHE A 403 -4.18 6.63 6.36
N VAL A 404 -5.51 6.57 6.23
CA VAL A 404 -6.19 5.81 5.16
C VAL A 404 -5.85 6.38 3.78
N GLU A 405 -5.76 7.70 3.66
CA GLU A 405 -5.26 8.35 2.44
C GLU A 405 -3.82 7.91 2.11
N GLY A 406 -2.93 7.87 3.11
CA GLY A 406 -1.57 7.37 2.93
C GLY A 406 -1.50 5.88 2.55
N MET A 407 -2.43 5.06 3.04
CA MET A 407 -2.55 3.65 2.65
C MET A 407 -3.04 3.50 1.21
N ASP A 408 -4.01 4.31 0.78
CA ASP A 408 -4.49 4.36 -0.61
C ASP A 408 -3.36 4.77 -1.59
N GLU A 409 -2.53 5.75 -1.21
CA GLU A 409 -1.34 6.15 -1.97
C GLU A 409 -0.30 5.02 -2.13
N LEU A 410 -0.23 4.10 -1.16
CA LEU A 410 0.61 2.90 -1.25
C LEU A 410 -0.02 1.79 -2.10
N GLY A 411 -1.26 1.97 -2.56
CA GLY A 411 -2.06 0.96 -3.27
C GLY A 411 -2.71 -0.06 -2.34
N GLU A 412 -2.84 0.27 -1.06
CA GLU A 412 -3.35 -0.59 0.01
C GLU A 412 -4.66 0.02 0.54
N GLN A 413 -5.62 0.24 -0.36
CA GLN A 413 -6.88 0.88 -0.02
C GLN A 413 -7.70 -0.01 0.92
N PHE A 414 -8.20 0.57 2.01
CA PHE A 414 -9.16 -0.11 2.87
C PHE A 414 -10.55 -0.03 2.23
N ILE A 415 -11.20 -1.19 2.07
CA ILE A 415 -12.50 -1.34 1.40
C ILE A 415 -13.55 -2.07 2.26
N PHE A 416 -13.17 -2.59 3.43
CA PHE A 416 -14.08 -3.26 4.35
C PHE A 416 -13.84 -2.88 5.80
N GLY A 417 -14.94 -2.62 6.51
CA GLY A 417 -14.99 -2.35 7.94
C GLY A 417 -16.37 -2.67 8.52
N SER A 418 -16.43 -3.00 9.81
CA SER A 418 -17.65 -3.37 10.51
C SER A 418 -17.65 -2.85 11.94
N ASP A 419 -18.80 -2.33 12.38
CA ASP A 419 -19.04 -1.92 13.77
C ASP A 419 -19.64 -3.07 14.61
N SER A 420 -19.78 -4.25 14.02
CA SER A 420 -20.32 -5.45 14.68
C SER A 420 -19.52 -6.69 14.23
N PRO A 421 -18.23 -6.77 14.58
CA PRO A 421 -17.35 -7.85 14.13
C PRO A 421 -17.87 -9.22 14.57
N THR A 422 -18.37 -9.36 15.81
CA THR A 422 -18.91 -10.64 16.32
C THR A 422 -20.09 -11.15 15.51
N GLU A 423 -21.03 -10.28 15.13
CA GLU A 423 -22.15 -10.64 14.28
C GLU A 423 -21.69 -11.00 12.87
N PHE A 424 -20.74 -10.26 12.30
CA PHE A 424 -20.13 -10.61 11.03
C PHE A 424 -19.48 -12.01 11.07
N MET A 425 -18.71 -12.31 12.11
CA MET A 425 -18.11 -13.64 12.30
C MET A 425 -19.15 -14.76 12.40
N LYS A 426 -20.26 -14.56 13.12
CA LYS A 426 -21.36 -15.56 13.17
C LYS A 426 -21.95 -15.85 11.80
N THR A 427 -22.04 -14.84 10.93
CA THR A 427 -22.50 -15.02 9.55
C THR A 427 -21.50 -15.74 8.63
N CYS A 428 -20.26 -15.93 9.09
CA CYS A 428 -19.20 -16.69 8.42
C CYS A 428 -19.08 -18.13 8.94
N GLY A 429 -20.05 -18.62 9.73
CA GLY A 429 -20.08 -20.01 10.19
C GLY A 429 -19.51 -20.26 11.59
N PHE A 430 -19.11 -19.23 12.32
CA PHE A 430 -18.66 -19.36 13.71
C PHE A 430 -19.86 -19.44 14.69
N ALA A 431 -19.66 -20.14 15.82
CA ALA A 431 -20.69 -20.35 16.84
C ALA A 431 -20.65 -19.23 17.89
N ASP A 432 -19.47 -19.08 18.49
CA ASP A 432 -19.17 -18.07 19.49
C ASP A 432 -18.12 -17.13 18.94
N SER A 433 -18.30 -15.83 19.18
CA SER A 433 -17.31 -14.83 18.84
C SER A 433 -17.32 -13.74 19.90
N ASP A 434 -16.13 -13.44 20.40
CA ASP A 434 -15.86 -12.28 21.23
C ASP A 434 -15.05 -11.28 20.41
N SER A 435 -15.19 -9.99 20.72
CA SER A 435 -14.35 -8.96 20.14
C SER A 435 -13.95 -7.92 21.16
N LEU A 436 -12.76 -7.37 21.00
CA LEU A 436 -12.28 -6.25 21.80
C LEU A 436 -11.51 -5.27 20.94
N THR A 437 -11.56 -4.00 21.30
CA THR A 437 -10.81 -2.94 20.64
C THR A 437 -9.35 -2.94 21.06
N ALA A 438 -8.48 -2.34 20.25
CA ALA A 438 -7.09 -2.11 20.66
C ALA A 438 -7.01 -1.28 21.96
N GLY A 439 -7.96 -0.36 22.18
CA GLY A 439 -8.05 0.47 23.39
C GLY A 439 -8.35 -0.36 24.62
N GLU A 440 -9.37 -1.21 24.57
CA GLU A 440 -9.71 -2.14 25.66
C GLU A 440 -8.57 -3.11 25.96
N HIS A 441 -7.82 -3.56 24.94
CA HIS A 441 -6.67 -4.44 25.15
C HIS A 441 -5.50 -3.76 25.88
N LEU A 442 -5.29 -2.48 25.58
CA LEU A 442 -4.17 -1.70 26.11
C LEU A 442 -4.51 -0.94 27.39
N ASP A 443 -5.78 -0.91 27.80
CA ASP A 443 -6.30 0.00 28.83
C ASP A 443 -6.07 1.48 28.46
N GLU A 444 -6.31 1.81 27.19
CA GLU A 444 -6.11 3.15 26.61
C GLU A 444 -7.45 3.81 26.28
N SER A 445 -7.63 5.07 26.71
CA SER A 445 -8.90 5.80 26.55
C SER A 445 -8.98 6.65 25.27
N ASP A 446 -7.90 6.79 24.51
CA ASP A 446 -7.91 7.53 23.26
C ASP A 446 -8.81 6.80 22.23
N ARG A 447 -9.82 7.52 21.73
CA ARG A 447 -10.84 7.00 20.81
C ARG A 447 -10.25 6.50 19.49
N ALA A 448 -9.05 6.95 19.09
CA ALA A 448 -8.39 6.36 17.93
C ALA A 448 -8.23 4.84 18.08
N PHE A 449 -7.92 4.34 19.29
CA PHE A 449 -7.74 2.91 19.55
C PHE A 449 -9.03 2.07 19.46
N SER A 450 -10.21 2.69 19.46
CA SER A 450 -11.46 1.95 19.28
C SER A 450 -11.74 1.59 17.82
N THR A 451 -10.97 2.13 16.87
CA THR A 451 -11.18 1.90 15.43
C THR A 451 -10.65 0.57 14.93
N TYR A 452 -9.78 -0.10 15.70
CA TYR A 452 -9.30 -1.45 15.43
C TYR A 452 -9.91 -2.42 16.44
N GLN A 453 -10.57 -3.46 15.95
CA GLN A 453 -11.22 -4.50 16.74
C GLN A 453 -10.59 -5.85 16.45
N PHE A 454 -10.40 -6.67 17.46
CA PHE A 454 -9.84 -8.02 17.37
C PHE A 454 -10.95 -9.01 17.71
N ALA A 455 -11.36 -9.83 16.74
CA ALA A 455 -12.35 -10.87 16.96
C ALA A 455 -11.66 -12.21 17.16
N VAL A 456 -12.12 -12.96 18.17
CA VAL A 456 -11.76 -14.36 18.40
C VAL A 456 -13.01 -15.20 18.31
N SER A 457 -12.98 -16.20 17.42
CA SER A 457 -14.16 -17.01 17.12
C SER A 457 -13.88 -18.49 17.29
N ARG A 458 -14.89 -19.24 17.75
CA ARG A 458 -14.89 -20.71 17.83
C ARG A 458 -15.73 -21.28 16.69
N PRO A 459 -15.27 -22.36 16.04
CA PRO A 459 -16.03 -23.01 14.97
C PRO A 459 -17.34 -23.61 15.51
N ARG A 460 -18.33 -23.78 14.62
CA ARG A 460 -19.48 -24.64 14.90
C ARG A 460 -19.05 -26.09 14.77
N VAL A 461 -18.77 -26.75 15.87
CA VAL A 461 -18.52 -28.20 15.84
C VAL A 461 -19.86 -28.92 15.73
N ASN A 462 -20.04 -29.66 14.63
CA ASN A 462 -21.21 -30.51 14.45
C ASN A 462 -21.17 -31.64 15.48
N ALA A 463 -22.16 -31.70 16.37
CA ALA A 463 -22.29 -32.70 17.43
C ALA A 463 -22.52 -34.16 16.95
N ASN A 464 -22.16 -34.49 15.70
CA ASN A 464 -22.48 -35.77 15.06
C ASN A 464 -21.31 -36.76 14.98
N HIS A 465 -20.25 -36.60 15.77
CA HIS A 465 -19.18 -37.60 15.90
C HIS A 465 -19.00 -37.99 17.38
N CYS A 466 -19.97 -38.73 17.90
CA CYS A 466 -19.84 -39.57 19.10
C CYS A 466 -19.96 -41.04 18.68
#